data_AF-A0A497AJA7-F1
#
_entry.id   AF-A0A497AJA7-F1
#
_cell.length_a   1.000
_cell.length_b   1.000
_cell.length_c   1.000
_cell.angle_alpha   90.00
_cell.angle_beta   90.00
_cell.angle_gamma   90.00
#
_symmetry.space_group_name_H-M   'P 1'
#
loop_
_entity.id
_entity.type
_entity.pdbx_description
1 polymer ?
#
loop_
_entity_poly.entity_id
_entity_poly.type
_entity_poly.pdbx_seq_one_letter_code
_entity_poly.pdbx_strand_id
1 'polypeptide(L)'
;KVDKVLSDPEMIRNRRKVQACIENAKVFKSIVNEHGSFQDYIDSFSPTDSFENLMLLKEELEYRFKGLGRITTYHLLTDIGLPVLKPDRVICRIFQRLALIESDKQLLKTIIQGRKFAQATGHPIRYIDIVFVAYGQVKSPEFGLASGICLEQSPLCSICGVTDYCDYFAQNASH
;
A
#
# COMPACT_ATOMS: atom_id res chain seq x y z
N LYS A 1 20.97 17.20 -19.52
CA LYS A 1 20.12 15.97 -19.60
C LYS A 1 18.69 16.24 -19.13
N VAL A 2 18.51 16.89 -17.96
CA VAL A 2 17.19 17.32 -17.46
C VAL A 2 16.42 18.16 -18.48
N ASP A 3 17.04 19.19 -19.08
CA ASP A 3 16.33 20.09 -19.99
C ASP A 3 15.87 19.41 -21.29
N LYS A 4 16.59 18.35 -21.74
CA LYS A 4 16.16 17.52 -22.88
C LYS A 4 14.88 16.74 -22.57
N VAL A 5 14.77 16.19 -21.35
CA VAL A 5 13.55 15.48 -20.91
C VAL A 5 12.40 16.47 -20.72
N LEU A 6 12.67 17.67 -20.22
CA LEU A 6 11.64 18.70 -20.03
C LEU A 6 11.13 19.32 -21.34
N SER A 7 11.94 19.29 -22.40
CA SER A 7 11.53 19.74 -23.74
C SER A 7 10.74 18.71 -24.53
N ASP A 8 10.73 17.45 -24.09
CA ASP A 8 9.96 16.39 -24.74
C ASP A 8 8.47 16.52 -24.36
N PRO A 9 7.56 16.70 -25.35
CA PRO A 9 6.15 16.95 -25.07
C PRO A 9 5.43 15.75 -24.46
N GLU A 10 5.91 14.52 -24.70
CA GLU A 10 5.36 13.27 -24.18
C GLU A 10 5.82 12.97 -22.74
N MET A 11 6.82 13.73 -22.25
CA MET A 11 7.43 13.50 -20.94
C MET A 11 6.86 14.40 -19.85
N ILE A 12 7.04 13.95 -18.60
CA ILE A 12 6.61 14.69 -17.42
C ILE A 12 7.34 16.04 -17.30
N ARG A 13 6.60 17.14 -17.39
CA ARG A 13 7.16 18.52 -17.33
C ARG A 13 7.36 19.03 -15.91
N ASN A 14 7.72 18.14 -14.98
CA ASN A 14 8.01 18.51 -13.61
C ASN A 14 9.50 18.31 -13.33
N ARG A 15 10.25 19.42 -13.30
CA ARG A 15 11.71 19.43 -13.09
C ARG A 15 12.14 18.67 -11.84
N ARG A 16 11.40 18.79 -10.72
CA ARG A 16 11.74 18.09 -9.46
C ARG A 16 11.57 16.58 -9.62
N LYS A 17 10.50 16.11 -10.26
CA LYS A 17 10.28 14.67 -10.52
C LYS A 17 11.33 14.10 -11.48
N VAL A 18 11.64 14.82 -12.56
CA VAL A 18 12.69 14.39 -13.52
C VAL A 18 14.04 14.28 -12.81
N GLN A 19 14.40 15.25 -11.98
CA GLN A 19 15.65 15.22 -11.21
C GLN A 19 15.68 14.03 -10.25
N ALA A 20 14.59 13.78 -9.51
CA ALA A 20 14.47 12.64 -8.61
C ALA A 20 14.63 11.30 -9.36
N CYS A 21 14.01 11.14 -10.54
CA CYS A 21 14.18 9.93 -11.35
C CYS A 21 15.64 9.71 -11.78
N ILE A 22 16.35 10.78 -12.18
CA ILE A 22 17.76 10.68 -12.57
C ILE A 22 18.63 10.27 -11.39
N GLU A 23 18.38 10.82 -10.20
CA GLU A 23 19.12 10.49 -8.98
C GLU A 23 18.82 9.06 -8.52
N ASN A 24 17.55 8.67 -8.51
CA ASN A 24 17.13 7.30 -8.20
C ASN A 24 17.73 6.28 -9.18
N ALA A 25 17.84 6.60 -10.46
CA ALA A 25 18.50 5.72 -11.44
C ALA A 25 20.00 5.50 -11.12
N LYS A 26 20.69 6.51 -10.58
CA LYS A 26 22.08 6.36 -10.11
C LYS A 26 22.16 5.49 -8.86
N VAL A 27 21.27 5.71 -7.90
CA VAL A 27 21.17 4.90 -6.68
C VAL A 27 20.91 3.44 -7.03
N PHE A 28 19.92 3.18 -7.89
CA PHE A 28 19.60 1.85 -8.37
C PHE A 28 20.80 1.17 -9.04
N LYS A 29 21.52 1.90 -9.92
CA LYS A 29 22.75 1.39 -10.54
C LYS A 29 23.83 1.06 -9.51
N SER A 30 24.01 1.88 -8.47
CA SER A 30 24.97 1.60 -7.39
C SER A 30 24.62 0.31 -6.66
N ILE A 31 23.35 0.15 -6.29
CA ILE A 31 22.84 -1.06 -5.62
C ILE A 31 23.10 -2.30 -6.47
N VAL A 32 22.77 -2.25 -7.77
CA VAL A 32 23.02 -3.37 -8.69
C VAL A 32 24.51 -3.68 -8.80
N ASN A 33 25.39 -2.68 -8.80
CA ASN A 33 26.84 -2.91 -8.81
C ASN A 33 27.35 -3.54 -7.50
N GLU A 34 26.77 -3.15 -6.35
CA GLU A 34 27.16 -3.61 -5.01
C GLU A 34 26.66 -5.04 -4.73
N HIS A 35 25.43 -5.36 -5.14
CA HIS A 35 24.74 -6.61 -4.81
C HIS A 35 24.63 -7.60 -5.98
N GLY A 36 24.96 -7.20 -7.21
CA GLY A 36 24.80 -7.99 -8.43
C GLY A 36 23.43 -7.79 -9.10
N SER A 37 22.36 -7.67 -8.32
CA SER A 37 21.04 -7.29 -8.80
C SER A 37 20.23 -6.53 -7.74
N PHE A 38 19.10 -5.94 -8.13
CA PHE A 38 18.20 -5.32 -7.16
C PHE A 38 17.45 -6.37 -6.33
N GLN A 39 17.20 -7.56 -6.89
CA GLN A 39 16.60 -8.67 -6.14
C GLN A 39 17.55 -9.13 -5.02
N ASP A 40 18.83 -9.32 -5.32
CA ASP A 40 19.84 -9.70 -4.32
C ASP A 40 19.97 -8.64 -3.20
N TYR A 41 19.80 -7.36 -3.55
CA TYR A 41 19.71 -6.30 -2.54
C TYR A 41 18.50 -6.47 -1.63
N ILE A 42 17.31 -6.70 -2.17
CA ILE A 42 16.10 -6.98 -1.36
C ILE A 42 16.30 -8.22 -0.48
N ASP A 43 16.84 -9.29 -1.04
CA ASP A 43 17.02 -10.58 -0.37
C ASP A 43 18.07 -10.51 0.75
N SER A 44 19.05 -9.60 0.63
CA SER A 44 20.05 -9.37 1.68
C SER A 44 19.47 -8.93 3.03
N PHE A 45 18.22 -8.45 3.05
CA PHE A 45 17.50 -8.13 4.28
C PHE A 45 16.70 -9.31 4.85
N SER A 46 16.54 -10.40 4.10
CA SER A 46 15.66 -11.52 4.46
C SER A 46 14.26 -11.06 4.91
N PRO A 47 13.54 -10.25 4.09
CA PRO A 47 12.31 -9.55 4.49
C PRO A 47 11.12 -10.47 4.75
N THR A 48 11.20 -11.74 4.37
CA THR A 48 10.18 -12.76 4.64
C THR A 48 10.32 -13.41 6.02
N ASP A 49 11.50 -13.32 6.62
CA ASP A 49 11.84 -14.10 7.83
C ASP A 49 11.26 -13.46 9.09
N SER A 50 11.17 -12.12 9.12
CA SER A 50 10.62 -11.37 10.25
C SER A 50 9.99 -10.06 9.81
N PHE A 51 9.11 -9.51 10.66
CA PHE A 51 8.52 -8.21 10.39
C PHE A 51 9.53 -7.08 10.55
N GLU A 52 10.48 -7.27 11.47
CA GLU A 52 11.60 -6.36 11.74
C GLU A 52 12.48 -6.22 10.50
N ASN A 53 12.86 -7.34 9.85
CA ASN A 53 13.65 -7.34 8.62
C ASN A 53 12.94 -6.61 7.48
N LEU A 54 11.63 -6.85 7.32
CA LEU A 54 10.81 -6.12 6.35
C LEU A 54 10.78 -4.61 6.63
N MET A 55 10.71 -4.20 7.91
CA MET A 55 10.73 -2.78 8.27
C MET A 55 12.11 -2.15 8.05
N LEU A 56 13.21 -2.88 8.26
CA LEU A 56 14.56 -2.42 7.94
C LEU A 56 14.72 -2.18 6.43
N LEU A 57 14.29 -3.14 5.60
CA LEU A 57 14.28 -2.96 4.14
C LEU A 57 13.47 -1.72 3.74
N LYS A 58 12.29 -1.55 4.34
CA LYS A 58 11.44 -0.39 4.08
C LYS A 58 12.17 0.93 4.42
N GLU A 59 12.82 1.00 5.58
CA GLU A 59 13.56 2.18 6.01
C GLU A 59 14.72 2.49 5.07
N GLU A 60 15.47 1.48 4.63
CA GLU A 60 16.55 1.65 3.65
C GLU A 60 16.05 2.14 2.29
N LEU A 61 14.92 1.63 1.81
CA LEU A 61 14.31 2.12 0.57
C LEU A 61 13.88 3.59 0.68
N GLU A 62 13.29 3.99 1.82
CA GLU A 62 12.91 5.39 2.09
C GLU A 62 14.13 6.32 2.20
N TYR A 63 15.21 5.83 2.79
CA TYR A 63 16.45 6.58 2.93
C TYR A 63 17.15 6.80 1.58
N ARG A 64 17.27 5.74 0.77
CA ARG A 64 18.08 5.76 -0.46
C ARG A 64 17.37 6.42 -1.64
N PHE A 65 16.05 6.26 -1.76
CA PHE A 65 15.31 6.70 -2.94
C PHE A 65 14.45 7.94 -2.69
N LYS A 66 14.60 8.94 -3.56
CA LYS A 66 13.77 10.15 -3.53
C LYS A 66 12.34 9.83 -3.96
N GLY A 67 11.38 10.30 -3.19
CA GLY A 67 9.95 10.13 -3.49
C GLY A 67 9.36 8.79 -3.05
N LEU A 68 10.16 7.87 -2.50
CA LEU A 68 9.66 6.74 -1.73
C LEU A 68 9.32 7.23 -0.32
N GLY A 69 8.09 7.70 -0.16
CA GLY A 69 7.54 8.09 1.14
C GLY A 69 6.76 6.95 1.80
N ARG A 70 6.32 7.19 3.04
CA ARG A 70 5.69 6.19 3.94
C ARG A 70 4.70 5.23 3.27
N ILE A 71 3.75 5.73 2.49
CA ILE A 71 2.73 4.90 1.83
C ILE A 71 3.27 4.28 0.54
N THR A 72 4.02 5.04 -0.26
CA THR A 72 4.58 4.59 -1.54
C THR A 72 5.51 3.39 -1.35
N THR A 73 6.32 3.39 -0.29
CA THR A 73 7.21 2.27 0.00
C THR A 73 6.41 1.01 0.34
N TYR A 74 5.35 1.09 1.14
CA TYR A 74 4.47 -0.07 1.35
C TYR A 74 3.79 -0.56 0.07
N HIS A 75 3.41 0.35 -0.83
CA HIS A 75 2.87 -0.02 -2.14
C HIS A 75 3.89 -0.85 -2.93
N LEU A 76 5.13 -0.36 -3.05
CA LEU A 76 6.21 -1.10 -3.70
C LEU A 76 6.41 -2.49 -3.09
N LEU A 77 6.52 -2.57 -1.76
CA LEU A 77 6.73 -3.84 -1.05
C LEU A 77 5.58 -4.84 -1.31
N THR A 78 4.33 -4.34 -1.35
CA THR A 78 3.16 -5.17 -1.67
C THR A 78 3.22 -5.67 -3.13
N ASP A 79 3.56 -4.80 -4.08
CA ASP A 79 3.59 -5.10 -5.51
C ASP A 79 4.70 -6.10 -5.88
N ILE A 80 5.84 -6.05 -5.19
CA ILE A 80 6.93 -7.03 -5.37
C ILE A 80 6.69 -8.34 -4.60
N GLY A 81 5.54 -8.49 -3.94
CA GLY A 81 5.11 -9.74 -3.32
C GLY A 81 5.58 -9.98 -1.88
N LEU A 82 6.09 -8.96 -1.19
CA LEU A 82 6.49 -9.10 0.22
C LEU A 82 5.27 -9.17 1.16
N PRO A 83 5.41 -9.77 2.36
CA PRO A 83 4.29 -10.07 3.25
C PRO A 83 3.82 -8.83 4.04
N VAL A 84 3.36 -7.82 3.30
CA VAL A 84 2.81 -6.56 3.80
C VAL A 84 1.54 -6.19 3.07
N LEU A 85 0.62 -5.55 3.78
CA LEU A 85 -0.57 -4.94 3.19
C LEU A 85 -0.28 -3.47 2.91
N LYS A 86 -0.85 -2.93 1.83
CA LYS A 86 -0.73 -1.51 1.50
C LYS A 86 -1.74 -0.69 2.33
N PRO A 87 -1.31 0.17 3.27
CA PRO A 87 -2.22 0.96 4.09
C PRO A 87 -2.70 2.20 3.33
N ASP A 88 -3.50 2.00 2.29
CA ASP A 88 -4.07 3.07 1.49
C ASP A 88 -5.38 3.63 2.08
N ARG A 89 -5.97 4.60 1.38
CA ARG A 89 -7.21 5.26 1.82
C ARG A 89 -8.39 4.29 1.92
N VAL A 90 -8.42 3.21 1.13
CA VAL A 90 -9.50 2.22 1.16
C VAL A 90 -9.36 1.38 2.43
N ILE A 91 -8.19 0.78 2.65
CA ILE A 91 -7.94 -0.05 3.84
C ILE A 91 -8.12 0.79 5.11
N CYS A 92 -7.48 1.97 5.19
CA CYS A 92 -7.57 2.83 6.36
C CYS A 92 -9.02 3.23 6.67
N ARG A 93 -9.82 3.59 5.65
CA ARG A 93 -11.24 3.92 5.86
C ARG A 93 -12.02 2.73 6.43
N ILE A 94 -11.88 1.55 5.83
CA ILE A 94 -12.60 0.36 6.30
C ILE A 94 -12.19 0.05 7.75
N PHE A 95 -10.89 0.06 8.06
CA PHE A 95 -10.40 -0.27 9.38
C PHE A 95 -10.80 0.76 10.43
N GLN A 96 -10.88 2.04 10.08
CA GLN A 96 -11.45 3.07 10.97
C GLN A 96 -12.93 2.84 11.23
N ARG A 97 -13.72 2.51 10.20
CA ARG A 97 -15.17 2.27 10.34
C ARG A 97 -15.48 1.04 11.20
N LEU A 98 -14.57 0.07 11.23
CA LEU A 98 -14.61 -1.13 12.09
C LEU A 98 -13.90 -0.93 13.44
N ALA A 99 -13.49 0.29 13.79
CA ALA A 99 -12.76 0.63 15.00
C ALA A 99 -11.45 -0.16 15.23
N LEU A 100 -10.83 -0.66 14.17
CA LEU A 100 -9.56 -1.38 14.21
C LEU A 100 -8.36 -0.42 14.32
N ILE A 101 -8.53 0.83 13.85
CA ILE A 101 -7.59 1.95 13.97
C ILE A 101 -8.36 3.25 14.24
N GLU A 102 -7.72 4.23 14.86
CA GLU A 102 -8.31 5.52 15.21
C GLU A 102 -8.11 6.57 14.09
N SER A 103 -6.98 6.51 13.39
CA SER A 103 -6.59 7.47 12.36
C SER A 103 -5.94 6.79 11.16
N ASP A 104 -6.25 7.30 9.96
CA ASP A 104 -5.58 6.98 8.69
C ASP A 104 -4.05 7.24 8.69
N LYS A 105 -3.54 7.98 9.68
CA LYS A 105 -2.11 8.20 9.90
C LYS A 105 -1.41 7.03 10.61
N GLN A 106 -2.16 6.10 11.21
CA GLN A 106 -1.61 4.95 11.95
C GLN A 106 -1.26 3.77 11.03
N LEU A 107 -0.45 4.04 10.00
CA LEU A 107 -0.11 3.07 8.94
C LEU A 107 0.41 1.73 9.48
N LEU A 108 1.25 1.77 10.52
CA LEU A 108 1.79 0.56 11.14
C LEU A 108 0.68 -0.27 11.82
N LYS A 109 -0.24 0.38 12.52
CA LYS A 109 -1.39 -0.28 13.14
C LYS A 109 -2.28 -0.92 12.06
N THR A 110 -2.51 -0.23 10.95
CA THR A 110 -3.24 -0.77 9.78
C THR A 110 -2.59 -2.05 9.26
N ILE A 111 -1.26 -2.06 9.08
CA ILE A 111 -0.52 -3.24 8.62
C ILE A 111 -0.62 -4.39 9.61
N ILE A 112 -0.48 -4.12 10.91
CA ILE A 112 -0.63 -5.12 11.96
C ILE A 112 -2.01 -5.76 11.92
N GLN A 113 -3.08 -4.98 11.71
CA GLN A 113 -4.43 -5.53 11.55
C GLN A 113 -4.54 -6.42 10.30
N GLY A 114 -3.96 -6.00 9.17
CA GLY A 114 -3.88 -6.84 7.97
C GLY A 114 -3.19 -8.18 8.21
N ARG A 115 -2.08 -8.18 8.96
CA ARG A 115 -1.36 -9.41 9.36
C ARG A 115 -2.19 -10.29 10.29
N LYS A 116 -2.94 -9.71 11.22
CA LYS A 116 -3.88 -10.47 12.08
C LYS A 116 -4.97 -11.15 11.27
N PHE A 117 -5.54 -10.48 10.26
CA PHE A 117 -6.49 -11.11 9.35
C PHE A 117 -5.85 -12.27 8.56
N ALA A 118 -4.64 -12.08 8.03
CA ALA A 118 -3.93 -13.14 7.32
C ALA A 118 -3.70 -14.36 8.24
N GLN A 119 -3.26 -14.14 9.47
CA GLN A 119 -3.05 -15.20 10.46
C GLN A 119 -4.36 -15.91 10.83
N ALA A 120 -5.44 -15.15 11.11
CA ALA A 120 -6.71 -15.71 11.54
C ALA A 120 -7.42 -16.51 10.45
N THR A 121 -7.23 -16.13 9.18
CA THR A 121 -7.88 -16.79 8.03
C THR A 121 -7.02 -17.88 7.38
N GLY A 122 -5.71 -17.89 7.65
CA GLY A 122 -4.75 -18.74 6.95
C GLY A 122 -4.49 -18.33 5.49
N HIS A 123 -5.03 -17.20 5.04
CA HIS A 123 -4.82 -16.70 3.67
C HIS A 123 -3.60 -15.77 3.58
N PRO A 124 -2.92 -15.70 2.42
CA PRO A 124 -1.84 -14.75 2.19
C PRO A 124 -2.30 -13.32 2.41
N ILE A 125 -1.42 -12.46 2.94
CA ILE A 125 -1.75 -11.04 3.17
C ILE A 125 -2.17 -10.30 1.89
N ARG A 126 -1.65 -10.72 0.73
CA ARG A 126 -2.09 -10.20 -0.57
C ARG A 126 -3.56 -10.50 -0.87
N TYR A 127 -4.05 -11.67 -0.47
CA TYR A 127 -5.46 -12.01 -0.59
C TYR A 127 -6.32 -11.12 0.32
N ILE A 128 -5.86 -10.89 1.56
CA ILE A 128 -6.54 -9.99 2.50
C ILE A 128 -6.64 -8.57 1.92
N ASP A 129 -5.54 -8.05 1.38
CA ASP A 129 -5.49 -6.75 0.70
C ASP A 129 -6.49 -6.67 -0.46
N ILE A 130 -6.51 -7.67 -1.34
CA ILE A 130 -7.45 -7.77 -2.47
C ILE A 130 -8.91 -7.73 -1.99
N VAL A 131 -9.25 -8.51 -0.96
CA VAL A 131 -10.62 -8.56 -0.43
C VAL A 131 -11.07 -7.18 0.03
N PHE A 132 -10.28 -6.48 0.83
CA PHE A 132 -10.66 -5.16 1.32
C PHE A 132 -10.68 -4.09 0.22
N VAL A 133 -9.74 -4.14 -0.72
CA VAL A 133 -9.75 -3.26 -1.90
C VAL A 133 -11.03 -3.46 -2.69
N ALA A 134 -11.38 -4.70 -3.04
CA ALA A 134 -12.61 -5.05 -3.74
C ALA A 134 -13.86 -4.60 -2.98
N TYR A 135 -13.84 -4.72 -1.65
CA TYR A 135 -14.94 -4.32 -0.78
C TYR A 135 -15.15 -2.80 -0.73
N GLY A 136 -14.10 -2.00 -0.89
CA GLY A 136 -14.14 -0.55 -0.66
C GLY A 136 -13.94 0.33 -1.88
N GLN A 137 -13.54 -0.21 -3.03
CA GLN A 137 -13.32 0.60 -4.24
C GLN A 137 -14.57 0.71 -5.11
N VAL A 138 -14.70 1.83 -5.82
CA VAL A 138 -15.90 2.13 -6.63
C VAL A 138 -16.10 1.12 -7.76
N LYS A 139 -15.03 0.64 -8.39
CA LYS A 139 -15.08 -0.40 -9.41
C LYS A 139 -13.90 -1.33 -9.25
N SER A 140 -14.14 -2.62 -9.41
CA SER A 140 -13.10 -3.64 -9.44
C SER A 140 -13.24 -4.48 -10.71
N PRO A 141 -12.90 -3.92 -11.90
CA PRO A 141 -13.06 -4.64 -13.16
C PRO A 141 -12.29 -5.95 -13.19
N GLU A 142 -11.12 -5.98 -12.55
CA GLU A 142 -10.28 -7.18 -12.35
C GLU A 142 -11.00 -8.33 -11.63
N PHE A 143 -12.01 -8.01 -10.81
CA PHE A 143 -12.80 -8.98 -10.05
C PHE A 143 -14.26 -9.07 -10.52
N GLY A 144 -14.60 -8.42 -11.65
CA GLY A 144 -15.96 -8.42 -12.18
C GLY A 144 -17.01 -7.71 -11.29
N LEU A 145 -16.58 -6.88 -10.33
CA LEU A 145 -17.48 -6.20 -9.41
C LEU A 145 -17.86 -4.82 -9.94
N ALA A 146 -19.17 -4.61 -10.11
CA ALA A 146 -19.75 -3.35 -10.62
C ALA A 146 -19.64 -2.20 -9.61
N SER A 147 -19.65 -2.49 -8.30
CA SER A 147 -19.48 -1.52 -7.22
C SER A 147 -18.95 -2.20 -5.96
N GLY A 148 -18.09 -1.51 -5.21
CA GLY A 148 -17.77 -1.87 -3.83
C GLY A 148 -18.91 -1.57 -2.86
N ILE A 149 -18.78 -2.07 -1.63
CA ILE A 149 -19.76 -1.96 -0.55
C ILE A 149 -19.41 -0.81 0.40
N CYS A 150 -18.19 -0.81 0.96
CA CYS A 150 -17.75 0.17 1.95
C CYS A 150 -17.12 1.41 1.29
N LEU A 151 -17.88 2.05 0.41
CA LEU A 151 -17.46 3.24 -0.34
C LEU A 151 -17.26 4.46 0.57
N GLU A 152 -16.44 5.42 0.13
CA GLU A 152 -16.23 6.68 0.86
C GLU A 152 -17.53 7.46 1.02
N GLN A 153 -18.27 7.59 -0.08
CA GLN A 153 -19.59 8.21 -0.13
C GLN A 153 -20.65 7.13 -0.39
N SER A 154 -21.79 7.23 0.28
CA SER A 154 -22.93 6.32 0.11
C SER A 154 -22.57 4.83 0.21
N PRO A 155 -21.96 4.36 1.31
CA PRO A 155 -21.67 2.94 1.48
C PRO A 155 -22.96 2.11 1.50
N LEU A 156 -22.92 0.93 0.89
CA LEU A 156 -24.04 0.00 0.78
C LEU A 156 -24.19 -0.84 2.06
N CYS A 157 -24.39 -0.16 3.20
CA CYS A 157 -24.43 -0.82 4.52
C CYS A 157 -25.52 -1.89 4.63
N SER A 158 -26.64 -1.77 3.89
CA SER A 158 -27.73 -2.75 3.90
C SER A 158 -27.35 -4.15 3.41
N ILE A 159 -26.26 -4.27 2.64
CA ILE A 159 -25.74 -5.55 2.14
C ILE A 159 -24.34 -5.85 2.70
N CYS A 160 -23.85 -5.04 3.64
CA CYS A 160 -22.54 -5.20 4.24
C CYS A 160 -22.57 -6.36 5.24
N GLY A 161 -21.75 -7.39 5.02
CA GLY A 161 -21.76 -8.61 5.85
C GLY A 161 -21.16 -8.47 7.26
N VAL A 162 -20.74 -7.26 7.65
CA VAL A 162 -20.06 -6.99 8.93
C VAL A 162 -20.64 -5.77 9.66
N THR A 163 -21.90 -5.41 9.39
CA THR A 163 -22.58 -4.28 10.05
C THR A 163 -22.60 -4.41 11.57
N ASP A 164 -22.74 -5.63 12.10
CA ASP A 164 -22.80 -5.91 13.53
C ASP A 164 -21.49 -5.58 14.26
N TYR A 165 -20.40 -5.41 13.51
CA TYR A 165 -19.06 -5.08 14.00
C TYR A 165 -18.60 -3.68 13.55
N CYS A 166 -19.48 -2.85 13.01
CA CYS A 166 -19.13 -1.59 12.35
C CYS A 166 -19.63 -0.37 13.14
N ASP A 167 -18.72 0.31 13.83
CA ASP A 167 -18.98 1.56 14.56
C ASP A 167 -19.58 2.65 13.67
N TYR A 168 -19.09 2.77 12.43
CA TYR A 168 -19.65 3.75 11.49
C TYR A 168 -21.12 3.46 11.20
N PHE A 169 -21.49 2.19 11.01
CA PHE A 169 -22.88 1.83 10.79
C PHE A 169 -23.72 2.09 12.04
N ALA A 170 -23.26 1.67 13.22
CA ALA A 170 -23.96 1.90 14.48
C ALA A 170 -24.25 3.39 14.74
N GLN A 171 -23.33 4.28 14.35
CA GLN A 171 -23.48 5.73 14.52
C GLN A 171 -24.32 6.43 13.44
N ASN A 172 -24.44 5.84 12.25
CA ASN A 172 -25.09 6.45 11.08
C ASN A 172 -26.36 5.72 10.64
N ALA A 173 -26.68 4.58 11.25
CA ALA A 173 -27.98 3.93 11.10
C ALA A 173 -29.03 4.89 11.68
N SER A 174 -29.82 5.49 10.80
CA SER A 174 -31.03 6.18 11.22
C SER A 174 -31.92 5.14 11.89
N HIS A 175 -32.22 5.32 13.17
CA HIS A 175 -33.28 4.58 13.85
C HIS A 175 -34.62 4.78 13.15
#